data_AF-A0A1I2GW17-F1
#
_entry.id   AF-A0A1I2GW17-F1
#
_cell.length_a   1.000
_cell.length_b   1.000
_cell.length_c   1.000
_cell.angle_alpha   90.00
_cell.angle_beta   90.00
_cell.angle_gamma   90.00
#
_symmetry.space_group_name_H-M   'P 1'
#
loop_
_entity.id
_entity.type
_entity.pdbx_description
1 polymer ?
#
loop_
_entity_poly.entity_id
_entity_poly.type
_entity_poly.pdbx_seq_one_letter_code
_entity_poly.pdbx_strand_id
1 'polypeptide(L)'
;RKGALQALQRCRPALGRVRSLLCDSGYVGKPFALGVQEILGEHVTVQIAKRSELHAFKVMPQRWVVERSFAWLDKNRRLWKNCERSLNTSLQFVHLAFLALLCRRS
;
A
#
# COMPACT_ATOMS: atom_id res chain seq x y z
N ARG A 1 7.53 -8.69 -1.97
CA ARG A 1 6.53 -9.46 -1.18
C ARG A 1 7.01 -9.78 0.23
N LYS A 2 8.13 -10.50 0.42
CA LYS A 2 8.68 -10.80 1.77
C LYS A 2 8.96 -9.55 2.61
N GLY A 3 9.55 -8.51 2.00
CA GLY A 3 9.79 -7.23 2.71
C GLY A 3 8.52 -6.53 3.19
N ALA A 4 7.41 -6.65 2.47
CA ALA A 4 6.12 -6.10 2.91
C ALA A 4 5.59 -6.85 4.15
N LEU A 5 5.69 -8.19 4.17
CA LEU A 5 5.34 -8.98 5.34
C LEU A 5 6.22 -8.62 6.56
N GLN A 6 7.52 -8.44 6.36
CA GLN A 6 8.42 -7.98 7.43
C GLN A 6 8.04 -6.60 7.96
N ALA A 7 7.66 -5.66 7.08
CA ALA A 7 7.17 -4.34 7.48
C ALA A 7 5.87 -4.44 8.28
N LEU A 8 4.93 -5.29 7.86
CA LEU A 8 3.70 -5.54 8.61
C LEU A 8 3.97 -6.15 9.99
N GLN A 9 4.92 -7.08 10.08
CA GLN A 9 5.30 -7.69 11.35
C GLN A 9 5.92 -6.65 12.30
N ARG A 10 6.78 -5.77 11.79
CA ARG A 10 7.37 -4.66 12.56
C ARG A 10 6.31 -3.67 13.05
N CYS A 11 5.31 -3.38 12.21
CA CYS A 11 4.27 -2.39 12.50
C CYS A 11 3.00 -2.99 13.13
N ARG A 12 2.94 -4.31 13.38
CA ARG A 12 1.80 -5.02 13.97
C ARG A 12 1.12 -4.30 15.14
N PRO A 13 1.84 -3.79 16.17
CA PRO A 13 1.18 -3.14 17.30
C PRO A 13 0.38 -1.88 16.91
N ALA A 14 0.77 -1.18 15.84
CA ALA A 14 0.06 -0.01 15.34
C ALA A 14 -1.11 -0.36 14.39
N LEU A 15 -1.19 -1.61 13.92
CA LEU A 15 -2.14 -2.05 12.90
C LEU A 15 -3.34 -2.83 13.45
N GLY A 16 -3.52 -2.91 14.77
CA GLY A 16 -4.57 -3.72 15.40
C GLY A 16 -6.03 -3.33 15.09
N ARG A 17 -6.26 -2.16 14.47
CA ARG A 17 -7.59 -1.69 14.05
C ARG A 17 -7.84 -1.80 12.54
N VAL A 18 -6.85 -2.25 11.77
CA VAL A 18 -6.96 -2.35 10.32
C VAL A 18 -7.91 -3.50 9.96
N ARG A 19 -8.91 -3.23 9.12
CA ARG A 19 -9.87 -4.26 8.65
C ARG A 19 -9.62 -4.70 7.21
N SER A 20 -9.06 -3.81 6.40
CA SER A 20 -8.83 -4.07 4.97
C SER A 20 -7.46 -3.56 4.57
N LEU A 21 -6.75 -4.37 3.78
CA LEU A 21 -5.44 -4.04 3.24
C LEU A 21 -5.53 -4.02 1.72
N LEU A 22 -5.30 -2.84 1.13
CA LEU A 22 -5.35 -2.63 -0.32
C LEU A 22 -3.96 -2.82 -0.91
N CYS A 23 -3.86 -3.68 -1.91
CA CYS A 23 -2.63 -4.04 -2.58
C CYS A 23 -2.69 -3.75 -4.08
N ASP A 24 -1.54 -3.43 -4.66
CA ASP A 24 -1.37 -3.41 -6.11
C ASP A 24 -1.38 -4.82 -6.72
N SER A 25 -1.33 -4.87 -8.06
CA SER A 25 -1.24 -6.12 -8.82
C SER A 25 0.10 -6.85 -8.67
N GLY A 26 1.10 -6.31 -7.97
CA GLY A 26 2.37 -6.96 -7.69
C GLY A 26 2.31 -7.96 -6.54
N TYR A 27 1.33 -7.83 -5.63
CA TYR A 27 1.12 -8.70 -4.48
C TYR A 27 0.21 -9.90 -4.74
N VAL A 28 0.03 -10.32 -6.01
CA VAL A 28 -0.82 -11.47 -6.35
C VAL A 28 -0.40 -12.74 -5.63
N GLY A 29 -1.37 -13.41 -5.02
CA GLY A 29 -1.26 -14.82 -4.62
C GLY A 29 -1.91 -15.10 -3.27
N LYS A 30 -2.52 -16.30 -3.16
CA LYS A 30 -3.00 -16.84 -1.88
C LYS A 30 -1.94 -16.80 -0.76
N PRO A 31 -0.64 -17.07 -1.02
CA PRO A 31 0.38 -17.05 0.04
C PRO A 31 0.59 -15.67 0.67
N PHE A 32 0.42 -14.58 -0.10
CA PHE A 32 0.59 -13.24 0.46
C PHE A 32 -0.58 -12.88 1.37
N ALA A 33 -1.82 -13.18 0.94
CA ALA A 33 -3.00 -12.96 1.77
C ALA A 33 -2.96 -13.76 3.08
N LEU A 34 -2.55 -15.03 3.02
CA LEU A 34 -2.35 -15.87 4.20
C LEU A 34 -1.30 -15.28 5.15
N GLY A 35 -0.13 -14.87 4.64
CA GLY A 35 0.90 -14.25 5.48
C GLY A 35 0.44 -12.94 6.13
N VAL A 36 -0.42 -12.17 5.49
CA VAL A 36 -1.02 -10.97 6.11
C VAL A 36 -1.97 -11.36 7.24
N GLN A 37 -2.80 -12.39 7.05
CA GLN A 37 -3.73 -12.89 8.05
C GLN A 37 -3.01 -13.51 9.25
N GLU A 38 -1.90 -14.22 9.05
CA GLU A 38 -1.06 -14.74 10.14
C GLU A 38 -0.48 -13.61 11.01
N ILE A 39 -0.12 -12.47 10.40
CA ILE A 39 0.53 -11.36 11.11
C ILE A 39 -0.50 -10.44 11.77
N LEU A 40 -1.56 -10.06 11.05
CA LEU A 40 -2.53 -9.05 11.50
C LEU A 40 -3.82 -9.66 12.05
N GLY A 41 -4.09 -10.94 11.78
CA GLY A 41 -5.30 -11.66 12.16
C GLY A 41 -6.23 -11.95 10.98
N GLU A 42 -7.07 -12.98 11.12
CA GLU A 42 -8.01 -13.43 10.08
C GLU A 42 -9.07 -12.39 9.72
N HIS A 43 -9.31 -11.41 10.60
CA HIS A 43 -10.27 -10.32 10.37
C HIS A 43 -9.82 -9.34 9.27
N VAL A 44 -8.56 -9.40 8.83
CA VAL A 44 -8.03 -8.51 7.79
C VAL A 44 -8.31 -9.08 6.41
N THR A 45 -9.10 -8.35 5.63
CA THR A 45 -9.35 -8.68 4.22
C THR A 45 -8.29 -8.06 3.34
N VAL A 46 -7.55 -8.88 2.58
CA VAL A 46 -6.59 -8.38 1.58
C VAL A 46 -7.28 -8.23 0.23
N GLN A 47 -7.39 -7.00 -0.26
CA GLN A 47 -7.96 -6.70 -1.57
C GLN A 47 -6.84 -6.37 -2.55
N ILE A 48 -6.69 -7.19 -3.58
CA ILE A 48 -5.64 -7.05 -4.58
C ILE A 48 -6.23 -6.42 -5.83
N ALA A 49 -5.71 -5.27 -6.22
CA ALA A 49 -6.07 -4.58 -7.46
C ALA A 49 -5.43 -5.29 -8.67
N LYS A 50 -5.91 -6.50 -9.01
CA LYS A 50 -5.49 -7.24 -10.22
C LYS A 50 -6.58 -7.26 -11.30
N ARG A 51 -6.23 -6.84 -12.53
CA ARG A 51 -7.08 -7.06 -13.71
C ARG A 51 -6.91 -8.50 -14.18
N SER A 52 -7.89 -9.37 -13.88
CA SER A 52 -7.88 -10.78 -14.30
C SER A 52 -8.48 -11.00 -15.69
N GLU A 53 -9.46 -10.19 -16.08
CA GLU A 53 -10.19 -10.33 -17.34
C GLU A 53 -9.83 -9.14 -18.24
N LEU A 54 -8.97 -9.38 -19.24
CA LEU A 54 -8.56 -8.35 -20.21
C LEU A 54 -9.63 -8.12 -21.29
N HIS A 55 -10.41 -9.15 -21.58
CA HIS A 55 -11.43 -9.21 -22.63
C HIS A 55 -12.81 -8.69 -22.20
N ALA A 56 -13.01 -8.41 -20.90
CA ALA A 56 -14.25 -7.89 -20.37
C ALA A 56 -14.01 -6.67 -19.50
N PHE A 57 -14.95 -5.71 -19.51
CA PHE A 57 -14.95 -4.61 -18.56
C PHE A 57 -15.55 -5.11 -17.24
N LYS A 58 -14.70 -5.24 -16.22
CA LYS A 58 -15.11 -5.62 -14.86
C LYS A 58 -14.80 -4.47 -13.91
N VAL A 59 -15.82 -4.00 -13.19
CA VAL A 59 -15.64 -2.99 -12.16
C VAL A 59 -14.80 -3.56 -11.03
N MET A 60 -13.68 -2.91 -10.74
CA MET A 60 -12.77 -3.27 -9.65
C MET A 60 -12.90 -2.25 -8.53
N PRO A 61 -13.66 -2.56 -7.46
CA PRO A 61 -13.83 -1.63 -6.36
C PRO A 61 -12.48 -1.29 -5.72
N GLN A 62 -12.29 -0.02 -5.34
CA GLN A 62 -11.12 0.50 -4.60
C GLN A 62 -9.75 0.46 -5.31
N ARG A 63 -9.66 -0.08 -6.54
CA ARG A 63 -8.44 -0.02 -7.37
C ARG A 63 -7.90 1.40 -7.55
N TRP A 64 -8.81 2.34 -7.85
CA TRP A 64 -8.46 3.74 -8.06
C TRP A 64 -7.84 4.38 -6.82
N VAL A 65 -8.08 3.85 -5.62
CA VAL A 65 -7.46 4.37 -4.39
C VAL A 65 -5.96 4.05 -4.37
N VAL A 66 -5.60 2.80 -4.72
CA VAL A 66 -4.20 2.36 -4.78
C VAL A 66 -3.44 3.11 -5.87
N GLU A 67 -3.98 3.15 -7.09
CA GLU A 67 -3.33 3.83 -8.22
C GLU A 67 -3.20 5.33 -7.99
N ARG A 68 -4.23 5.97 -7.43
CA ARG A 68 -4.20 7.40 -7.11
C ARG A 68 -3.19 7.72 -6.01
N SER A 69 -3.02 6.83 -5.03
CA SER A 69 -2.01 7.00 -3.97
C SER A 69 -0.60 7.01 -4.56
N PHE A 70 -0.31 6.11 -5.50
CA PHE A 70 0.97 6.12 -6.23
C PHE A 70 1.12 7.38 -7.09
N ALA A 71 0.06 7.79 -7.80
CA ALA A 71 0.10 9.02 -8.60
C ALA A 71 0.38 10.28 -7.76
N TRP A 72 -0.07 10.33 -6.50
CA TRP A 72 0.27 11.43 -5.60
C TRP A 72 1.73 11.41 -5.16
N LEU A 73 2.29 10.23 -4.89
CA LEU A 73 3.70 10.09 -4.57
C LEU A 73 4.58 10.49 -5.76
N ASP A 74 4.21 10.07 -6.97
CA ASP A 74 4.91 10.41 -8.21
C ASP A 74 4.89 11.92 -8.50
N LYS A 75 3.75 12.58 -8.25
CA LYS A 75 3.62 14.05 -8.35
C LYS A 75 4.44 14.81 -7.31
N ASN A 76 4.90 14.16 -6.24
CA ASN A 76 5.77 14.83 -5.27
C ASN A 76 7.20 14.88 -5.82
N ARG A 77 7.60 16.04 -6.34
CA ARG A 77 8.93 16.27 -6.95
C ARG A 77 10.10 15.84 -6.05
N ARG A 78 9.95 15.86 -4.73
CA ARG A 78 11.01 15.40 -3.80
C ARG A 78 11.22 13.89 -3.84
N LEU A 79 10.21 13.11 -4.19
CA LEU A 79 10.28 11.64 -4.27
C LEU A 79 10.71 11.12 -5.66
N TRP A 80 10.73 11.99 -6.68
CA TRP A 80 10.82 11.66 -8.11
C TRP A 80 12.01 10.78 -8.54
N LYS A 81 13.07 10.63 -7.74
CA LYS A 81 14.24 9.79 -8.12
C LYS A 81 14.95 9.09 -6.97
N ASN A 82 14.29 8.90 -5.82
CA ASN A 82 14.93 8.37 -4.60
C ASN A 82 16.34 8.96 -4.41
N CYS A 83 16.46 10.29 -4.49
CA CYS A 83 17.73 10.99 -4.43
C CYS A 83 18.40 10.89 -3.04
N GLU A 84 17.68 10.34 -2.06
CA GLU A 84 18.10 10.27 -0.68
C GLU A 84 19.17 9.20 -0.49
N ARG A 85 20.28 9.59 0.14
CA ARG A 85 21.38 8.69 0.49
C ARG A 85 20.98 7.68 1.59
N SER A 86 20.00 8.03 2.43
CA SER A 86 19.54 7.22 3.56
C SER A 86 18.08 6.83 3.40
N LEU A 87 17.78 5.55 3.66
CA LEU A 87 16.43 4.99 3.62
C LEU A 87 15.49 5.63 4.65
N ASN A 88 16.03 6.09 5.78
CA ASN A 88 15.24 6.81 6.77
C ASN A 88 14.77 8.16 6.20
N THR A 89 15.64 8.89 5.50
CA THR A 89 15.23 10.18 4.92
C THR A 89 14.13 10.00 3.86
N SER A 90 14.24 8.97 3.01
CA SER A 90 13.20 8.68 2.02
C SER A 90 11.86 8.28 2.67
N LEU A 91 11.89 7.45 3.73
CA LEU A 91 10.69 7.09 4.50
C LEU A 91 9.99 8.33 5.07
N GLN A 92 10.75 9.26 5.65
CA GLN A 92 10.22 10.49 6.24
C GLN A 92 9.54 11.36 5.18
N PHE A 93 10.11 11.45 3.97
CA PHE A 93 9.48 12.18 2.87
C PHE A 93 8.19 11.53 2.38
N VAL A 94 8.09 10.20 2.39
CA VAL A 94 6.83 9.51 2.08
C VAL A 94 5.76 9.84 3.12
N HIS A 95 6.10 9.83 4.41
CA HIS A 95 5.15 10.25 5.46
C HIS A 95 4.71 11.71 5.28
N LEU A 96 5.65 12.63 5.03
CA LEU A 96 5.34 14.04 4.78
C LEU A 96 4.45 14.24 3.56
N ALA A 97 4.65 13.46 2.49
CA ALA A 97 3.81 13.51 1.29
C ALA A 97 2.34 13.18 1.61
N PHE A 98 2.10 12.11 2.37
CA PHE A 98 0.75 11.72 2.77
C PHE A 98 0.13 12.69 3.79
N LEU A 99 0.91 13.19 4.75
CA LEU A 99 0.44 14.20 5.69
C LEU A 99 0.01 15.49 4.97
N ALA A 100 0.84 16.00 4.05
CA ALA A 100 0.51 17.18 3.25
C ALA A 100 -0.75 16.95 2.40
N LEU A 101 -0.94 15.75 1.86
CA LEU A 101 -2.17 15.39 1.15
C LEU A 101 -3.39 15.42 2.07
N LEU A 102 -3.30 14.85 3.27
CA LEU A 102 -4.40 14.85 4.24
C LEU A 102 -4.75 16.27 4.69
N CYS A 103 -3.75 17.10 5.00
CA CYS A 103 -3.95 18.50 5.40
C CYS A 103 -4.59 19.35 4.30
N ARG A 104 -4.31 19.07 3.01
CA ARG A 104 -4.94 19.80 1.88
C ARG A 104 -6.38 19.37 1.60
N ARG A 105 -6.82 18.24 2.16
CA ARG A 105 -8.16 17.67 1.97
C ARG A 105 -9.06 17.88 3.19
N SER A 106 -8.50 18.36 4.29
CA SER A 106 -9.19 18.77 5.51
C SER A 106 -9.65 20.21 5.36
#